data_AF-A0A6G1BI99-F1
#
_entry.id   AF-A0A6G1BI99-F1
#
_cell.length_a   1.000
_cell.length_b   1.000
_cell.length_c   1.000
_cell.angle_alpha   90.00
_cell.angle_beta   90.00
_cell.angle_gamma   90.00
#
_symmetry.space_group_name_H-M   'P 1'
#
loop_
_entity.id
_entity.type
_entity.pdbx_description
1 polymer ?
#
loop_
_entity_poly.entity_id
_entity_poly.type
_entity_poly.pdbx_seq_one_letter_code
_entity_poly.pdbx_strand_id
1 'polypeptide(L)'
;MMSGGGGRSGSGGRDAEGEWEVRPGGMLVQRRDGDAGPAVRLRVSHGASFRDVAVPAQATFGELKRVLTQATGVEPERQRLFFRGKEKGDNEFLHTAGVKDGAKLLLLEKPAPANVEQKVEPVTMDESMMKACEAVGRVRTEVDNLSAQVCDLEKSVLAGRKVEDKNFVVLTELLMMELLKLDGIEAEGEARAQRKAEMQLQPKHYKQSRHICADNGD
;
A
#
# COMPACT_ATOMS: atom_id res chain seq x y z
N MET A 1 54.99 -54.95 -19.07
CA MET A 1 53.55 -54.60 -19.06
C MET A 1 53.28 -53.97 -17.70
N MET A 2 53.13 -52.63 -17.63
CA MET A 2 51.82 -51.93 -17.52
C MET A 2 51.15 -52.26 -16.17
N SER A 3 50.69 -51.36 -15.30
CA SER A 3 50.42 -49.93 -15.31
C SER A 3 50.02 -49.48 -13.88
N GLY A 4 50.26 -48.19 -13.57
CA GLY A 4 49.37 -47.29 -12.82
C GLY A 4 49.10 -47.57 -11.34
N GLY A 5 48.96 -46.60 -10.42
CA GLY A 5 48.74 -45.16 -10.54
C GLY A 5 47.56 -44.77 -9.63
N GLY A 6 47.78 -43.83 -8.70
CA GLY A 6 46.75 -43.06 -7.96
C GLY A 6 46.03 -43.78 -6.80
N GLY A 7 45.67 -43.16 -5.68
CA GLY A 7 45.69 -41.75 -5.33
C GLY A 7 45.36 -41.53 -3.85
N ARG A 8 45.84 -40.40 -3.35
CA ARG A 8 45.51 -39.78 -2.05
C ARG A 8 44.01 -39.50 -1.97
N SER A 9 43.44 -39.56 -0.76
CA SER A 9 42.54 -38.48 -0.33
C SER A 9 42.57 -38.37 1.19
N GLY A 10 43.41 -37.45 1.66
CA GLY A 10 43.22 -36.84 2.96
C GLY A 10 42.13 -35.77 2.89
N SER A 11 41.74 -35.33 4.08
CA SER A 11 41.19 -34.01 4.44
C SER A 11 40.12 -33.40 3.53
N GLY A 12 38.91 -33.31 4.07
CA GLY A 12 37.86 -32.40 3.59
C GLY A 12 37.41 -31.44 4.70
N GLY A 13 38.33 -30.98 5.55
CA GLY A 13 38.10 -29.81 6.39
C GLY A 13 38.39 -28.59 5.54
N ARG A 14 37.35 -27.91 5.04
CA ARG A 14 37.47 -26.73 4.19
C ARG A 14 38.38 -25.69 4.87
N ASP A 15 39.48 -25.44 4.20
CA ASP A 15 40.45 -24.41 4.50
C ASP A 15 39.75 -23.05 4.50
N ALA A 16 39.63 -22.45 5.69
CA ALA A 16 39.53 -21.02 5.83
C ALA A 16 40.97 -20.48 5.69
N GLU A 17 41.42 -20.30 4.44
CA GLU A 17 42.67 -19.61 4.13
C GLU A 17 42.55 -18.15 4.57
N GLY A 18 42.87 -17.89 5.83
CA GLY A 18 43.09 -16.55 6.35
C GLY A 18 44.40 -16.01 5.80
N GLU A 19 44.32 -14.91 5.06
CA GLU A 19 45.47 -14.20 4.52
C GLU A 19 46.28 -13.57 5.67
N TRP A 20 47.48 -14.09 5.91
CA TRP A 20 48.38 -13.62 6.97
C TRP A 20 49.20 -12.44 6.49
N GLU A 21 49.30 -11.38 7.30
CA GLU A 21 50.20 -10.27 7.02
C GLU A 21 51.44 -10.34 7.93
N VAL A 22 52.60 -10.07 7.37
CA VAL A 22 53.88 -10.10 8.11
C VAL A 22 54.24 -8.68 8.51
N ARG A 23 54.33 -8.42 9.83
CA ARG A 23 54.82 -7.12 10.32
C ARG A 23 56.34 -7.05 10.23
N PRO A 24 56.94 -5.84 10.09
CA PRO A 24 58.39 -5.68 10.21
C PRO A 24 58.84 -6.23 11.58
N GLY A 25 59.53 -7.38 11.55
CA GLY A 25 59.78 -8.24 12.71
C GLY A 25 59.50 -9.73 12.48
N GLY A 26 58.91 -10.12 11.34
CA GLY A 26 58.74 -11.53 10.95
C GLY A 26 57.60 -12.27 11.66
N MET A 27 56.76 -11.55 12.40
CA MET A 27 55.60 -12.10 13.08
C MET A 27 54.41 -12.14 12.10
N LEU A 28 53.88 -13.34 11.82
CA LEU A 28 52.60 -13.48 11.13
C LEU A 28 51.49 -13.03 12.08
N VAL A 29 50.77 -11.99 11.69
CA VAL A 29 49.54 -11.57 12.37
C VAL A 29 48.36 -11.83 11.45
N GLN A 30 47.33 -12.44 12.02
CA GLN A 30 46.06 -12.64 11.32
C GLN A 30 45.46 -11.27 11.02
N ARG A 31 45.16 -10.99 9.75
CA ARG A 31 44.37 -9.82 9.38
C ARG A 31 43.01 -9.93 10.06
N ARG A 32 42.71 -9.00 10.97
CA ARG A 32 41.36 -8.82 11.49
C ARG A 32 40.62 -7.94 10.50
N ASP A 33 40.05 -8.55 9.48
CA ASP A 33 38.92 -7.95 8.80
C ASP A 33 37.82 -7.70 9.84
N GLY A 34 37.22 -6.52 9.77
CA GLY A 34 36.42 -5.92 10.82
C GLY A 34 35.49 -6.90 11.56
N ASP A 35 35.52 -6.76 12.88
CA ASP A 35 34.70 -7.41 13.91
C ASP A 35 33.21 -7.52 13.54
N ALA A 36 32.86 -8.45 12.67
CA ALA A 36 31.49 -8.91 12.49
C ALA A 36 31.27 -10.01 13.53
N GLY A 37 30.93 -9.61 14.75
CA GLY A 37 30.42 -10.53 15.77
C GLY A 37 29.30 -11.43 15.21
N PRO A 38 28.95 -12.54 15.87
CA PRO A 38 28.05 -13.57 15.33
C PRO A 38 26.81 -12.96 14.70
N ALA A 39 26.68 -13.08 13.38
CA ALA A 39 25.55 -12.55 12.62
C ALA A 39 24.38 -13.54 12.67
N VAL A 40 23.18 -13.01 12.84
CA VAL A 40 21.92 -13.74 12.85
C VAL A 40 21.23 -13.51 11.51
N ARG A 41 20.88 -14.60 10.82
CA ARG A 41 20.09 -14.56 9.60
C ARG A 41 18.62 -14.60 9.94
N LEU A 42 17.86 -13.65 9.42
CA LEU A 42 16.45 -13.46 9.70
C LEU A 42 15.66 -13.55 8.41
N ARG A 43 14.55 -14.28 8.43
CA ARG A 43 13.62 -14.34 7.31
C ARG A 43 12.49 -13.35 7.53
N VAL A 44 12.48 -12.26 6.79
CA VAL A 44 11.47 -11.22 6.88
C VAL A 44 10.44 -11.41 5.77
N SER A 45 9.20 -11.73 6.14
CA SER A 45 8.06 -11.77 5.22
C SER A 45 7.45 -10.39 5.07
N HIS A 46 7.22 -9.97 3.82
CA HIS A 46 6.55 -8.73 3.45
C HIS A 46 5.50 -9.06 2.38
N GLY A 47 4.22 -8.96 2.75
CA GLY A 47 3.11 -9.42 1.90
C GLY A 47 3.26 -10.91 1.54
N ALA A 48 3.29 -11.22 0.24
CA ALA A 48 3.48 -12.59 -0.28
C ALA A 48 4.96 -13.00 -0.45
N SER A 49 5.90 -12.08 -0.23
CA SER A 49 7.34 -12.32 -0.42
C SER A 49 8.06 -12.51 0.91
N PHE A 50 9.18 -13.23 0.91
CA PHE A 50 10.10 -13.28 2.04
C PHE A 50 11.53 -12.98 1.59
N ARG A 51 12.31 -12.39 2.48
CA ARG A 51 13.71 -12.02 2.22
C ARG A 51 14.55 -12.41 3.42
N ASP A 52 15.73 -12.97 3.17
CA ASP A 52 16.66 -13.32 4.23
C ASP A 52 17.66 -12.15 4.43
N VAL A 53 17.80 -11.68 5.66
CA VAL A 53 18.63 -10.53 6.05
C VAL A 53 19.58 -10.95 7.16
N ALA A 54 20.87 -10.62 7.04
CA ALA A 54 21.86 -10.88 8.09
C ALA A 54 22.12 -9.59 8.88
N VAL A 55 21.99 -9.67 10.21
CA VAL A 55 22.29 -8.57 11.14
C VAL A 55 23.09 -9.09 12.32
N PRO A 56 23.90 -8.26 13.01
CA PRO A 56 24.62 -8.69 14.22
C PRO A 56 23.68 -9.27 15.29
N ALA A 57 24.11 -10.28 16.05
CA ALA A 57 23.29 -10.88 17.12
C ALA A 57 22.87 -9.89 18.22
N GLN A 58 23.67 -8.85 18.41
CA GLN A 58 23.42 -7.77 19.37
C GLN A 58 22.66 -6.58 18.76
N ALA A 59 22.22 -6.69 17.50
CA ALA A 59 21.46 -5.62 16.86
C ALA A 59 20.09 -5.43 17.49
N THR A 60 19.60 -4.20 17.40
CA THR A 60 18.23 -3.82 17.78
C THR A 60 17.27 -4.00 16.61
N PHE A 61 15.96 -4.02 16.90
CA PHE A 61 14.96 -3.95 15.83
C PHE A 61 15.05 -2.65 15.03
N GLY A 62 15.49 -1.53 15.64
CA GLY A 62 15.74 -0.28 14.93
C GLY A 62 16.83 -0.41 13.87
N GLU A 63 17.94 -1.08 14.19
CA GLU A 63 19.00 -1.39 13.22
C GLU A 63 18.51 -2.30 12.10
N LEU A 64 17.75 -3.35 12.43
CA LEU A 64 17.14 -4.23 11.44
C LEU A 64 16.19 -3.45 10.50
N LYS A 65 15.39 -2.52 11.01
CA LYS A 65 14.54 -1.67 10.18
C LYS A 65 15.33 -0.82 9.19
N ARG A 66 16.46 -0.26 9.62
CA ARG A 66 17.35 0.51 8.73
C ARG A 66 17.94 -0.35 7.61
N VAL A 67 18.33 -1.59 7.92
CA VAL A 67 18.78 -2.55 6.90
C VAL A 67 17.63 -2.91 5.96
N LEU A 68 16.44 -3.12 6.49
CA LEU A 68 15.25 -3.37 5.70
C LEU A 68 14.87 -2.20 4.81
N THR A 69 15.06 -0.95 5.23
CA THR A 69 14.79 0.24 4.40
C THR A 69 15.57 0.20 3.10
N GLN A 70 16.84 -0.23 3.13
CA GLN A 70 17.64 -0.38 1.92
C GLN A 70 17.13 -1.50 1.01
N ALA A 71 16.49 -2.53 1.59
CA ALA A 71 16.01 -3.71 0.86
C ALA A 71 14.55 -3.60 0.37
N THR A 72 13.70 -2.86 1.08
CA THR A 72 12.25 -2.73 0.83
C THR A 72 11.82 -1.33 0.42
N GLY A 73 12.66 -0.31 0.63
CA GLY A 73 12.33 1.10 0.38
C GLY A 73 11.39 1.72 1.41
N VAL A 74 10.95 0.97 2.44
CA VAL A 74 10.04 1.47 3.47
C VAL A 74 10.83 2.19 4.56
N GLU A 75 10.42 3.39 4.92
CA GLU A 75 11.04 4.19 5.98
C GLU A 75 10.93 3.49 7.36
N PRO A 76 11.96 3.51 8.22
CA PRO A 76 11.96 2.75 9.47
C PRO A 76 10.78 3.09 10.40
N GLU A 77 10.30 4.33 10.39
CA GLU A 77 9.14 4.77 11.19
C GLU A 77 7.82 4.12 10.74
N ARG A 78 7.73 3.82 9.43
CA ARG A 78 6.58 3.18 8.80
C ARG A 78 6.67 1.66 8.85
N GLN A 79 7.81 1.09 9.25
CA GLN A 79 7.96 -0.36 9.39
C GLN A 79 7.42 -0.86 10.74
N ARG A 80 6.54 -1.87 10.72
CA ARG A 80 6.12 -2.64 11.90
C ARG A 80 6.63 -4.06 11.78
N LEU A 81 7.54 -4.42 12.69
CA LEU A 81 8.09 -5.76 12.75
C LEU A 81 7.34 -6.58 13.80
N PHE A 82 6.92 -7.78 13.40
CA PHE A 82 6.26 -8.72 14.27
C PHE A 82 7.09 -9.98 14.43
N PHE A 83 7.33 -10.38 15.67
CA PHE A 83 7.94 -11.66 16.03
C PHE A 83 6.96 -12.45 16.89
N ARG A 84 6.60 -13.68 16.46
CA ARG A 84 5.64 -14.55 17.15
C ARG A 84 4.31 -13.84 17.47
N GLY A 85 3.82 -13.02 16.54
CA GLY A 85 2.56 -12.28 16.66
C GLY A 85 2.63 -11.01 17.55
N LYS A 86 3.80 -10.66 18.09
CA LYS A 86 3.99 -9.44 18.88
C LYS A 86 4.75 -8.39 18.09
N GLU A 87 4.25 -7.16 18.09
CA GLU A 87 4.95 -6.01 17.53
C GLU A 87 6.22 -5.70 18.34
N LYS A 88 7.29 -5.35 17.64
CA LYS A 88 8.61 -5.06 18.19
C LYS A 88 8.99 -3.61 17.95
N GLY A 89 9.37 -2.95 19.03
CA GLY A 89 9.80 -1.55 19.02
C GLY A 89 11.29 -1.42 18.75
N ASP A 90 11.72 -0.23 18.33
CA ASP A 90 13.06 0.01 17.80
C ASP A 90 14.17 -0.16 18.83
N ASN A 91 13.85 0.13 20.09
CA ASN A 91 14.77 0.05 21.23
C ASN A 91 14.95 -1.39 21.78
N GLU A 92 14.25 -2.38 21.23
CA GLU A 92 14.35 -3.76 21.68
C GLU A 92 15.50 -4.48 20.96
N PHE A 93 16.29 -5.25 21.71
CA PHE A 93 17.33 -6.11 21.15
C PHE A 93 16.74 -7.42 20.61
N LEU A 94 17.28 -7.88 19.49
CA LEU A 94 16.85 -9.14 18.86
C LEU A 94 17.01 -10.34 19.81
N HIS A 95 18.14 -10.42 20.53
CA HIS A 95 18.41 -11.52 21.46
C HIS A 95 17.43 -11.53 22.64
N THR A 96 17.08 -10.38 23.21
CA THR A 96 16.12 -10.25 24.32
C THR A 96 14.70 -10.61 23.88
N ALA A 97 14.35 -10.32 22.62
CA ALA A 97 13.10 -10.76 22.02
C ALA A 97 13.03 -12.27 21.72
N GLY A 98 14.14 -13.00 21.90
CA GLY A 98 14.25 -14.43 21.59
C GLY A 98 14.40 -14.73 20.10
N VAL A 99 14.86 -13.76 19.31
CA VAL A 99 15.16 -13.92 17.90
C VAL A 99 16.50 -14.66 17.78
N LYS A 100 16.49 -15.79 17.06
CA LYS A 100 17.66 -16.65 16.80
C LYS A 100 17.95 -16.73 15.31
N ASP A 101 19.04 -17.39 14.93
CA ASP A 101 19.36 -17.65 13.52
C ASP A 101 18.22 -18.45 12.85
N GLY A 102 17.80 -18.00 11.68
CA GLY A 102 16.66 -18.53 10.93
C GLY A 102 15.28 -18.07 11.42
N ALA A 103 15.21 -17.13 12.38
CA ALA A 103 13.92 -16.64 12.88
C ALA A 103 13.11 -15.93 11.78
N LYS A 104 11.79 -16.15 11.81
CA LYS A 104 10.83 -15.52 10.90
C LYS A 104 10.22 -14.27 11.52
N LEU A 105 10.24 -13.18 10.78
CA LEU A 105 9.66 -11.89 11.14
C LEU A 105 8.64 -11.48 10.08
N LEU A 106 7.56 -10.83 10.49
CA LEU A 106 6.59 -10.24 9.57
C LEU A 106 6.76 -8.72 9.58
N LEU A 107 6.99 -8.15 8.40
CA LEU A 107 7.01 -6.72 8.17
C LEU A 107 5.65 -6.27 7.63
N LEU A 108 5.03 -5.31 8.30
CA LEU A 108 3.85 -4.59 7.83
C LEU A 108 4.17 -3.10 7.73
N GLU A 109 3.65 -2.45 6.71
CA GLU A 109 3.78 -1.01 6.51
C GLU A 109 2.65 -0.27 7.26
N LYS A 110 2.99 0.77 8.02
CA LYS A 110 2.00 1.70 8.56
C LYS A 110 1.46 2.54 7.40
N PRO A 111 0.13 2.62 7.21
CA PRO A 111 -0.43 3.69 6.41
C PRO A 111 0.01 5.01 7.06
N ALA A 112 0.59 5.92 6.26
CA ALA A 112 1.08 7.18 6.78
C ALA A 112 -0.08 7.94 7.46
N PRO A 113 0.12 8.53 8.65
CA PRO A 113 -0.78 9.58 9.09
C PRO A 113 -0.60 10.74 8.10
N ALA A 114 -1.71 11.27 7.59
CA ALA A 114 -1.70 12.42 6.70
C ALA A 114 -1.14 13.66 7.43
N ASN A 115 0.19 13.85 7.48
CA ASN A 115 0.80 15.13 7.81
C ASN A 115 2.27 15.22 7.32
N VAL A 116 2.44 15.97 6.23
CA VAL A 116 3.55 16.89 5.89
C VAL A 116 4.96 16.51 6.33
N GLU A 117 5.69 15.82 5.44
CA GLU A 117 7.01 16.23 4.92
C GLU A 117 7.41 15.22 3.85
N GLN A 118 6.65 15.26 2.76
CA GLN A 118 6.94 14.47 1.58
C GLN A 118 8.11 15.17 0.88
N LYS A 119 9.26 14.51 0.83
CA LYS A 119 10.25 14.75 -0.21
C LYS A 119 9.60 14.30 -1.52
N VAL A 120 8.81 15.21 -2.08
CA VAL A 120 8.12 15.07 -3.35
C VAL A 120 9.22 14.92 -4.41
N GLU A 121 9.50 13.68 -4.83
CA GLU A 121 9.74 13.50 -6.25
C GLU A 121 8.53 14.13 -6.94
N PRO A 122 8.70 15.05 -7.90
CA PRO A 122 7.58 15.66 -8.58
C PRO A 122 6.87 14.54 -9.35
N VAL A 123 5.90 13.91 -8.69
CA VAL A 123 4.68 13.50 -9.35
C VAL A 123 4.15 14.82 -9.85
N THR A 124 4.53 15.18 -11.07
CA THR A 124 3.75 16.11 -11.87
C THR A 124 2.32 15.58 -11.73
N MET A 125 1.51 16.24 -10.90
CA MET A 125 0.07 16.03 -10.95
C MET A 125 -0.26 16.26 -12.41
N ASP A 126 -0.49 15.16 -13.12
CA ASP A 126 -0.64 15.21 -14.56
C ASP A 126 -1.72 16.25 -14.81
N GLU A 127 -1.48 17.16 -15.74
CA GLU A 127 -2.41 18.28 -15.97
C GLU A 127 -3.81 17.73 -16.28
N SER A 128 -3.87 16.51 -16.82
CA SER A 128 -5.06 15.67 -17.00
C SER A 128 -5.78 15.34 -15.68
N MET A 129 -5.08 14.95 -14.63
CA MET A 129 -5.62 14.58 -13.32
C MET A 129 -6.24 15.78 -12.61
N MET A 130 -5.55 16.93 -12.63
CA MET A 130 -6.09 18.17 -12.06
C MET A 130 -7.36 18.61 -12.79
N LYS A 131 -7.36 18.54 -14.12
CA LYS A 131 -8.53 18.85 -14.95
C LYS A 131 -9.70 17.89 -14.71
N ALA A 132 -9.43 16.60 -14.54
CA ALA A 132 -10.45 15.61 -14.21
C ALA A 132 -11.06 15.87 -12.82
N CYS A 133 -10.23 16.13 -11.81
CA CYS A 133 -10.69 16.48 -10.46
C CYS A 133 -11.55 17.75 -10.44
N GLU A 134 -11.16 18.79 -11.17
CA GLU A 134 -11.96 20.01 -11.31
C GLU A 134 -13.29 19.76 -12.04
N ALA A 135 -13.29 18.93 -13.08
CA ALA A 135 -14.50 18.57 -13.82
C ALA A 135 -15.49 17.81 -12.94
N VAL A 136 -15.02 16.83 -12.15
CA VAL A 136 -15.83 16.11 -11.16
C VAL A 136 -16.37 17.07 -10.10
N GLY A 137 -15.53 18.02 -9.64
CA GLY A 137 -15.94 19.05 -8.68
C GLY A 137 -17.10 19.91 -9.19
N ARG A 138 -17.07 20.30 -10.46
CA ARG A 138 -18.17 21.05 -11.10
C ARG A 138 -19.47 20.25 -11.16
N VAL A 139 -19.42 19.00 -11.65
CA VAL A 139 -20.62 18.16 -11.71
C VAL A 139 -21.20 17.92 -10.32
N ARG A 140 -20.34 17.72 -9.30
CA ARG A 140 -20.81 17.58 -7.91
C ARG A 140 -21.65 18.77 -7.45
N THR A 141 -21.22 20.00 -7.74
CA THR A 141 -21.98 21.19 -7.38
C THR A 141 -23.32 21.29 -8.12
N GLU A 142 -23.38 20.85 -9.38
CA GLU A 142 -24.63 20.82 -10.16
C GLU A 142 -25.60 19.76 -9.60
N VAL A 143 -25.10 18.57 -9.24
CA VAL A 143 -25.89 17.50 -8.60
C VAL A 143 -26.41 17.92 -7.23
N ASP A 144 -25.59 18.59 -6.40
CA ASP A 144 -26.02 19.08 -5.08
C ASP A 144 -27.18 20.09 -5.21
N ASN A 145 -27.14 20.95 -6.22
CA ASN A 145 -28.22 21.91 -6.51
C ASN A 145 -29.51 21.20 -6.98
N LEU A 146 -29.40 20.23 -7.91
CA LEU A 146 -30.55 19.45 -8.37
C LEU A 146 -31.17 18.63 -7.23
N SER A 147 -30.34 18.09 -6.34
CA SER A 147 -30.78 17.37 -5.14
C SER A 147 -31.59 18.27 -4.20
N ALA A 148 -31.16 19.53 -4.00
CA ALA A 148 -31.92 20.51 -3.23
C ALA A 148 -33.30 20.79 -3.87
N GLN A 149 -33.35 20.94 -5.19
CA GLN A 149 -34.62 21.14 -5.92
C GLN A 149 -35.56 19.94 -5.80
N VAL A 150 -35.04 18.71 -5.89
CA VAL A 150 -35.82 17.48 -5.66
C VAL A 150 -36.34 17.45 -4.22
N CYS A 151 -35.51 17.79 -3.23
CA CYS A 151 -35.92 17.82 -1.82
C CYS A 151 -37.08 18.80 -1.57
N ASP A 152 -37.04 19.98 -2.19
CA ASP A 152 -38.12 20.97 -2.03
C ASP A 152 -39.39 20.59 -2.79
N LEU A 153 -39.25 19.89 -3.91
CA LEU A 153 -40.37 19.30 -4.64
C LEU A 153 -41.04 18.19 -3.83
N GLU A 154 -40.25 17.29 -3.25
CA GLU A 154 -40.72 16.23 -2.35
C GLU A 154 -41.48 16.79 -1.15
N LYS A 155 -40.94 17.82 -0.47
CA LYS A 155 -41.65 18.50 0.63
C LYS A 155 -42.97 19.10 0.17
N SER A 156 -43.04 19.61 -1.06
CA SER A 156 -44.27 20.21 -1.60
C SER A 156 -45.34 19.16 -1.89
N VAL A 157 -44.94 18.02 -2.47
CA VAL A 157 -45.80 16.86 -2.68
C VAL A 157 -46.29 16.30 -1.35
N LEU A 158 -45.39 16.08 -0.37
CA LEU A 158 -45.74 15.58 0.96
C LEU A 158 -46.67 16.54 1.73
N ALA A 159 -46.59 17.83 1.45
CA ALA A 159 -47.51 18.84 1.98
C ALA A 159 -48.87 18.88 1.24
N GLY A 160 -49.12 17.96 0.30
CA GLY A 160 -50.36 17.87 -0.48
C GLY A 160 -50.54 18.97 -1.52
N ARG A 161 -49.47 19.71 -1.87
CA ARG A 161 -49.53 20.72 -2.94
C ARG A 161 -49.36 20.06 -4.29
N LYS A 162 -50.26 20.40 -5.23
CA LYS A 162 -50.17 19.91 -6.61
C LYS A 162 -48.95 20.52 -7.30
N VAL A 163 -48.03 19.66 -7.73
CA VAL A 163 -46.85 20.01 -8.51
C VAL A 163 -47.09 19.63 -9.97
N GLU A 164 -46.64 20.46 -10.92
CA GLU A 164 -46.77 20.16 -12.34
C GLU A 164 -45.79 19.06 -12.80
N ASP A 165 -46.28 18.09 -13.57
CA ASP A 165 -45.51 16.95 -14.09
C ASP A 165 -44.23 17.37 -14.84
N LYS A 166 -44.28 18.51 -15.53
CA LYS A 166 -43.15 19.08 -16.27
C LYS A 166 -41.92 19.34 -15.39
N ASN A 167 -42.12 19.64 -14.10
CA ASN A 167 -41.01 19.89 -13.17
C ASN A 167 -40.23 18.59 -12.87
N PHE A 168 -40.93 17.45 -12.79
CA PHE A 168 -40.29 16.15 -12.61
C PHE A 168 -39.54 15.72 -13.87
N VAL A 169 -40.11 15.97 -15.06
CA VAL A 169 -39.47 15.68 -16.35
C VAL A 169 -38.17 16.49 -16.47
N VAL A 170 -38.20 17.80 -16.22
CA VAL A 170 -37.03 18.67 -16.29
C VAL A 170 -35.93 18.25 -15.30
N LEU A 171 -36.27 17.95 -14.04
CA LEU A 171 -35.28 17.48 -13.06
C LEU A 171 -34.66 16.14 -13.45
N THR A 172 -35.45 15.24 -14.02
CA THR A 172 -34.96 13.94 -14.51
C THR A 172 -33.98 14.14 -15.68
N GLU A 173 -34.30 15.04 -16.61
CA GLU A 173 -33.43 15.37 -17.74
C GLU A 173 -32.12 16.02 -17.28
N LEU A 174 -32.17 16.96 -16.33
CA LEU A 174 -30.98 17.61 -15.78
C LEU A 174 -30.07 16.64 -15.02
N LEU A 175 -30.64 15.76 -14.19
CA LEU A 175 -29.88 14.71 -13.51
C LEU A 175 -29.24 13.73 -14.50
N MET A 176 -29.95 13.39 -15.57
CA MET A 176 -29.44 12.52 -16.62
C MET A 176 -28.33 13.20 -17.44
N MET A 177 -28.39 14.52 -17.64
CA MET A 177 -27.29 15.30 -18.24
C MET A 177 -26.04 15.31 -17.36
N GLU A 178 -26.17 15.44 -16.04
CA GLU A 178 -25.02 15.36 -15.12
C GLU A 178 -24.33 13.99 -15.13
N LEU A 179 -25.12 12.91 -15.22
CA LEU A 179 -24.57 11.55 -15.34
C LEU A 179 -23.75 11.37 -16.63
N LEU A 180 -24.26 11.88 -17.76
CA LEU A 180 -23.54 11.82 -19.04
C LEU A 180 -22.26 12.67 -19.03
N LYS A 181 -22.26 13.81 -18.33
CA LYS A 181 -21.05 14.62 -18.12
C LYS A 181 -20.00 13.85 -17.33
N LEU A 182 -20.38 13.14 -16.26
CA LEU A 182 -19.46 12.28 -15.50
C LEU A 182 -18.92 11.12 -16.34
N ASP A 183 -19.78 10.48 -17.15
CA ASP A 183 -19.40 9.38 -18.05
C ASP A 183 -18.41 9.84 -19.15
N GLY A 184 -18.41 11.12 -19.49
CA GLY A 184 -17.51 11.74 -20.46
C GLY A 184 -16.17 12.22 -19.90
N ILE A 185 -15.94 12.16 -18.58
CA ILE A 185 -14.64 12.50 -17.98
C ILE A 185 -13.69 11.32 -18.22
N GLU A 186 -12.76 11.48 -19.18
CA GLU A 186 -11.70 10.51 -19.45
C GLU A 186 -10.80 10.34 -18.23
N ALA A 187 -11.04 9.26 -17.47
CA ALA A 187 -10.13 8.76 -16.45
C ALA A 187 -9.78 7.30 -16.80
N GLU A 188 -8.50 7.01 -17.05
CA GLU A 188 -8.05 5.63 -17.21
C GLU A 188 -8.25 4.84 -15.90
N GLY A 189 -8.89 3.67 -15.96
CA GLY A 189 -9.01 2.73 -14.83
C GLY A 189 -10.40 2.62 -14.17
N GLU A 190 -10.44 2.60 -12.83
CA GLU A 190 -11.52 2.14 -11.94
C GLU A 190 -12.95 2.72 -12.17
N ALA A 191 -13.09 3.79 -12.95
CA ALA A 191 -14.37 4.39 -13.33
C ALA A 191 -15.35 3.41 -14.01
N ARG A 192 -14.84 2.40 -14.73
CA ARG A 192 -15.69 1.35 -15.35
C ARG A 192 -16.34 0.43 -14.31
N ALA A 193 -15.71 0.21 -13.15
CA ALA A 193 -16.24 -0.66 -12.10
C ALA A 193 -17.34 0.04 -11.29
N GLN A 194 -17.18 1.33 -10.99
CA GLN A 194 -18.21 2.15 -10.34
C GLN A 194 -19.47 2.33 -11.21
N ARG A 195 -19.30 2.57 -12.53
CA ARG A 195 -20.42 2.65 -13.49
C ARG A 195 -21.30 1.38 -13.51
N LYS A 196 -20.69 0.19 -13.34
CA LYS A 196 -21.44 -1.08 -13.29
C LYS A 196 -22.19 -1.25 -11.96
N ALA A 197 -21.71 -0.63 -10.88
CA ALA A 197 -22.35 -0.66 -9.57
C ALA A 197 -23.54 0.32 -9.49
N GLU A 198 -23.39 1.54 -10.03
CA GLU A 198 -24.49 2.52 -10.08
C GLU A 198 -25.60 2.13 -11.05
N MET A 199 -25.26 1.57 -12.22
CA MET A 199 -26.26 1.04 -13.18
C MET A 199 -27.13 -0.08 -12.57
N GLN A 200 -26.63 -0.81 -11.57
CA GLN A 200 -27.43 -1.81 -10.85
C GLN A 200 -28.25 -1.24 -9.68
N LEU A 201 -27.96 -0.01 -9.22
CA LEU A 201 -28.75 0.71 -8.21
C LEU A 201 -29.89 1.53 -8.83
N GLN A 202 -29.74 2.02 -10.05
CA GLN A 202 -30.76 2.82 -10.75
C GLN A 202 -32.15 2.17 -10.89
N PRO A 203 -32.31 0.84 -11.09
CA PRO A 203 -33.63 0.22 -11.14
C PRO A 203 -34.43 0.38 -9.84
N LYS A 204 -33.76 0.58 -8.69
CA LYS A 204 -34.42 0.79 -7.40
C LYS A 204 -34.95 2.22 -7.28
N HIS A 205 -34.14 3.21 -7.66
CA HIS A 205 -34.53 4.63 -7.61
C HIS A 205 -35.61 4.97 -8.65
N TYR A 206 -35.51 4.39 -9.86
CA TYR A 206 -36.55 4.51 -10.88
C TYR A 206 -37.89 3.92 -10.43
N LYS A 207 -37.89 2.74 -9.78
CA LYS A 207 -39.10 2.13 -9.23
C LYS A 207 -39.71 2.97 -8.10
N GLN A 208 -38.88 3.58 -7.25
CA GLN A 208 -39.33 4.47 -6.17
C GLN A 208 -39.98 5.75 -6.74
N SER A 209 -39.35 6.40 -7.71
CA SER A 209 -39.91 7.60 -8.37
C SER A 209 -41.22 7.30 -9.11
N ARG A 210 -41.33 6.13 -9.76
CA ARG A 210 -42.56 5.69 -10.42
C ARG A 210 -43.70 5.41 -9.43
N HIS A 211 -43.39 4.89 -8.25
CA HIS A 211 -44.38 4.68 -7.19
C HIS A 211 -44.89 6.02 -6.64
N ILE A 212 -43.99 6.98 -6.40
CA ILE A 212 -44.34 8.32 -5.92
C ILE A 212 -45.16 9.11 -6.96
N CYS A 213 -44.88 8.95 -8.27
CA CYS A 213 -45.73 9.50 -9.33
C CYS A 213 -47.12 8.87 -9.38
N ALA A 214 -47.25 7.57 -9.09
CA ALA A 214 -48.55 6.90 -9.05
C ALA A 214 -49.40 7.34 -7.85
N ASP A 215 -48.77 7.56 -6.68
CA ASP A 215 -49.44 8.02 -5.46
C ASP A 215 -49.83 9.51 -5.52
N ASN A 216 -49.24 10.30 -6.41
CA ASN A 216 -49.60 11.70 -6.68
C ASN A 216 -50.84 11.86 -7.58
N GLY A 217 -51.32 10.76 -8.16
CA GLY A 217 -52.39 10.73 -9.15
C GLY A 217 -53.78 10.35 -8.61
N ASP A 218 -53.92 10.06 -7.31
CA ASP A 218 -55.21 9.79 -6.62
C ASP A 218 -55.67 11.00 -5.79
#